data_AF-A0A9E2QHI7-F1
#
_entry.id   AF-A0A9E2QHI7-F1
#
_cell.length_a   1.000
_cell.length_b   1.000
_cell.length_c   1.000
_cell.angle_alpha   90.00
_cell.angle_beta   90.00
_cell.angle_gamma   90.00
#
_symmetry.space_group_name_H-M   'P 1'
#
loop_
_entity.id
_entity.type
_entity.pdbx_description
1 polymer ?
#
loop_
_entity_poly.entity_id
_entity_poly.type
_entity_poly.pdbx_seq_one_letter_code
_entity_poly.pdbx_strand_id
1 'polypeptide(L)'
;KILLPIPEVRAWKIEGRKKGPHYVFYTVKAYQILRDHGSDPQMKKTALQLISRALGRTGTHYNFLTQRPYNPVNTNGQTASGLYMGKIKGSKGKPYLIPIEELLPGDVLRIGYEDDHWHSVNRVGKYVPEKGRFYLKLTSGKSVSLGTPVFLLDRREKALGEMMAKVEDKLSKPQEFRVDSSAFNARLSKRYNKKPRVFEIHVFRKMNKKKSHDQAGIWLYDEFQKKLSKGFASNIWWWLPPVIWPEDEEKYKKSIEFILKEGGRNFVLNIPWQMAFFKEQKKLNLWAGPFCNITNTLAIDSLANFGFTGVIVSPELGREDYLQLPEHSSLPLGIVISGNWPLSISRFLSEEVKTEHLFSSPKGEQAWVKKYGSDFWVYPNWKLDLSDKKQSLIKAGYSLFVHIIEPLPKGIKMKKRPGLWNWDLGLF
;
A
#
# COMPACT_ATOMS: atom_id res chain seq x y z
N LYS A 1 15.82 4.01 -14.65
CA LYS A 1 16.79 5.05 -15.08
C LYS A 1 16.92 6.07 -13.95
N ILE A 2 18.14 6.48 -13.60
CA ILE A 2 18.38 7.56 -12.63
C ILE A 2 17.90 8.88 -13.28
N LEU A 3 17.30 9.79 -12.52
CA LEU A 3 16.71 11.03 -13.06
C LEU A 3 17.75 12.08 -13.48
N LEU A 4 18.94 12.05 -12.87
CA LEU A 4 19.99 13.06 -13.05
C LEU A 4 20.46 13.26 -14.51
N PRO A 5 20.62 12.21 -15.34
CA PRO A 5 21.09 12.36 -16.72
C PRO A 5 20.04 12.88 -17.71
N ILE A 6 18.77 12.97 -17.32
CA ILE A 6 17.74 13.59 -18.16
C ILE A 6 18.09 15.09 -18.22
N PRO A 7 18.16 15.78 -19.36
CA PRO A 7 18.55 17.20 -19.41
C PRO A 7 17.43 18.14 -18.95
N GLU A 8 16.18 17.86 -19.34
CA GLU A 8 15.02 18.69 -19.02
C GLU A 8 13.91 17.85 -18.41
N VAL A 9 13.34 18.31 -17.30
CA VAL A 9 12.19 17.67 -16.65
C VAL A 9 11.00 18.61 -16.74
N ARG A 10 9.90 18.14 -17.35
CA ARG A 10 8.70 18.97 -17.55
C ARG A 10 7.95 19.28 -16.25
N ALA A 11 7.93 18.34 -15.31
CA ALA A 11 7.22 18.50 -14.04
C ALA A 11 7.77 17.57 -12.97
N TRP A 12 7.71 18.01 -11.71
CA TRP A 12 7.93 17.16 -10.53
C TRP A 12 6.63 16.97 -9.77
N LYS A 13 6.34 15.71 -9.42
CA LYS A 13 5.28 15.40 -8.47
C LYS A 13 5.89 15.35 -7.07
N ILE A 14 5.34 16.14 -6.17
CA ILE A 14 5.64 16.07 -4.74
C ILE A 14 4.41 15.50 -4.05
N GLU A 15 4.61 14.48 -3.22
CA GLU A 15 3.52 13.81 -2.52
C GLU A 15 3.66 14.00 -1.01
N GLY A 16 2.61 14.54 -0.40
CA GLY A 16 2.53 14.74 1.04
C GLY A 16 1.11 15.10 1.46
N ARG A 17 0.48 14.26 2.28
CA ARG A 17 -0.87 14.52 2.78
C ARG A 17 -0.82 15.61 3.87
N LYS A 18 -1.63 16.67 3.71
CA LYS A 18 -1.80 17.76 4.68
C LYS A 18 -0.49 18.44 5.12
N LYS A 19 0.46 18.60 4.19
CA LYS A 19 1.75 19.26 4.46
C LYS A 19 1.64 20.78 4.28
N GLY A 20 2.23 21.52 5.22
CA GLY A 20 2.26 22.99 5.19
C GLY A 20 3.26 23.56 4.18
N PRO A 21 3.21 24.87 3.92
CA PRO A 21 4.10 25.54 2.96
C PRO A 21 5.59 25.34 3.25
N HIS A 22 5.98 25.29 4.54
CA HIS A 22 7.36 25.02 4.96
C HIS A 22 7.88 23.70 4.40
N TYR A 23 7.15 22.61 4.62
CA TYR A 23 7.53 21.29 4.10
C TYR A 23 7.72 21.34 2.58
N VAL A 24 6.76 21.96 1.87
CA VAL A 24 6.75 22.02 0.40
C VAL A 24 7.96 22.81 -0.09
N PHE A 25 8.17 24.01 0.42
CA PHE A 25 9.28 24.87 0.02
C PHE A 25 10.64 24.20 0.23
N TYR A 26 10.90 23.70 1.44
CA TYR A 26 12.19 23.08 1.78
C TYR A 26 12.45 21.81 0.95
N THR A 27 11.41 20.99 0.75
CA THR A 27 11.53 19.79 -0.10
C THR A 27 11.81 20.18 -1.55
N VAL A 28 10.99 21.04 -2.16
CA VAL A 28 11.17 21.49 -3.56
C VAL A 28 12.57 22.06 -3.75
N LYS A 29 12.98 22.99 -2.87
CA LYS A 29 14.26 23.70 -3.00
C LYS A 29 15.45 22.77 -2.86
N ALA A 30 15.40 21.84 -1.92
CA ALA A 30 16.49 20.88 -1.78
C ALA A 30 16.65 20.00 -3.01
N TYR A 31 15.54 19.44 -3.52
CA TYR A 31 15.62 18.62 -4.73
C TYR A 31 16.05 19.47 -5.94
N GLN A 32 15.56 20.71 -6.08
CA GLN A 32 15.99 21.64 -7.12
C GLN A 32 17.50 21.84 -7.09
N ILE A 33 18.08 22.10 -5.90
CA ILE A 33 19.54 22.21 -5.74
C ILE A 33 20.26 20.92 -6.14
N LEU A 34 19.78 19.75 -5.72
CA LEU A 34 20.38 18.46 -6.12
C LEU A 34 20.30 18.21 -7.63
N ARG A 35 19.28 18.76 -8.28
CA ARG A 35 19.08 18.63 -9.71
C ARG A 35 20.02 19.55 -10.50
N ASP A 36 20.06 20.81 -10.11
CA ASP A 36 20.77 21.86 -10.85
C ASP A 36 22.28 21.86 -10.52
N HIS A 37 22.64 21.44 -9.30
CA HIS A 37 24.00 21.53 -8.76
C HIS A 37 24.46 20.25 -8.02
N GLY A 38 23.87 19.09 -8.29
CA GLY A 38 24.11 17.86 -7.51
C GLY A 38 25.54 17.31 -7.55
N SER A 39 26.36 17.73 -8.52
CA SER A 39 27.78 17.38 -8.62
C SER A 39 28.67 18.24 -7.71
N ASP A 40 28.18 19.40 -7.25
CA ASP A 40 28.89 20.25 -6.29
C ASP A 40 28.67 19.72 -4.85
N PRO A 41 29.74 19.31 -4.14
CA PRO A 41 29.64 18.77 -2.77
C PRO A 41 29.01 19.74 -1.77
N GLN A 42 29.25 21.04 -1.90
CA GLN A 42 28.73 22.05 -1.00
C GLN A 42 27.23 22.26 -1.24
N MET A 43 26.80 22.34 -2.50
CA MET A 43 25.38 22.44 -2.85
C MET A 43 24.61 21.19 -2.43
N LYS A 44 25.20 20.01 -2.59
CA LYS A 44 24.64 18.76 -2.06
C LYS A 44 24.47 18.81 -0.54
N LYS A 45 25.46 19.32 0.20
CA LYS A 45 25.36 19.48 1.66
C LYS A 45 24.23 20.44 2.04
N THR A 46 24.12 21.57 1.36
CA THR A 46 23.02 22.54 1.55
C THR A 46 21.66 21.90 1.31
N ALA A 47 21.49 21.15 0.22
CA ALA A 47 20.24 20.45 -0.06
C ALA A 47 19.87 19.44 1.04
N LEU A 48 20.84 18.66 1.53
CA LEU A 48 20.60 17.72 2.62
C LEU A 48 20.19 18.42 3.93
N GLN A 49 20.76 19.59 4.21
CA GLN A 49 20.35 20.42 5.34
C GLN A 49 18.91 20.96 5.18
N LEU A 50 18.51 21.33 3.96
CA LEU A 50 17.12 21.74 3.71
C LEU A 50 16.14 20.57 3.88
N ILE A 51 16.48 19.36 3.40
CA ILE A 51 15.62 18.18 3.57
C ILE A 51 15.47 17.81 5.05
N SER A 52 16.54 17.89 5.84
CA SER A 52 16.43 17.59 7.28
C SER A 52 15.52 18.58 8.03
N ARG A 53 15.35 19.79 7.47
CA ARG A 53 14.44 20.84 7.95
C ARG A 53 13.00 20.72 7.44
N ALA A 54 12.70 19.76 6.57
CA ALA A 54 11.37 19.60 5.99
C ALA A 54 10.32 19.06 6.99
N LEU A 55 10.67 18.77 8.25
CA LEU A 55 9.72 18.27 9.27
C LEU A 55 9.04 16.94 8.88
N GLY A 56 9.73 16.14 8.06
CA GLY A 56 9.32 14.79 7.66
C GLY A 56 9.63 13.73 8.72
N ARG A 57 9.31 12.47 8.40
CA ARG A 57 9.94 11.32 9.07
C ARG A 57 11.40 11.20 8.60
N THR A 58 12.22 10.49 9.36
CA THR A 58 13.59 10.16 8.93
C THR A 58 13.57 9.52 7.55
N GLY A 59 14.31 10.12 6.61
CA GLY A 59 14.43 9.61 5.25
C GLY A 59 15.16 8.27 5.22
N THR A 60 14.81 7.43 4.24
CA THR A 60 15.49 6.16 3.98
C THR A 60 15.61 5.95 2.49
N HIS A 61 16.72 5.36 2.06
CA HIS A 61 16.90 4.91 0.68
C HIS A 61 16.29 3.53 0.45
N TYR A 62 15.89 2.83 1.53
CA TYR A 62 15.31 1.49 1.48
C TYR A 62 16.07 0.56 0.52
N ASN A 63 15.41 0.03 -0.51
CA ASN A 63 16.01 -0.77 -1.59
C ASN A 63 16.14 0.00 -2.91
N PHE A 64 16.00 1.33 -2.89
CA PHE A 64 16.22 2.17 -4.07
C PHE A 64 17.69 2.08 -4.55
N LEU A 65 18.63 1.94 -3.61
CA LEU A 65 20.04 1.65 -3.88
C LEU A 65 20.28 0.15 -3.67
N THR A 66 20.12 -0.66 -4.72
CA THR A 66 20.19 -2.13 -4.64
C THR A 66 21.54 -2.65 -4.12
N GLN A 67 22.62 -1.91 -4.34
CA GLN A 67 23.96 -2.20 -3.84
C GLN A 67 24.12 -1.93 -2.33
N ARG A 68 23.19 -1.20 -1.72
CA ARG A 68 23.16 -0.89 -0.29
C ARG A 68 21.73 -0.97 0.24
N PRO A 69 21.18 -2.18 0.42
CA PRO A 69 19.86 -2.36 1.01
C PRO A 69 19.82 -1.82 2.44
N TYR A 70 18.70 -1.20 2.83
CA TYR A 70 18.47 -0.71 4.18
C TYR A 70 17.09 -1.12 4.69
N ASN A 71 17.01 -1.75 5.86
CA ASN A 71 15.74 -2.09 6.50
C ASN A 71 15.13 -0.82 7.12
N PRO A 72 13.95 -0.34 6.65
CA PRO A 72 13.37 0.90 7.13
C PRO A 72 12.62 0.72 8.45
N VAL A 73 12.49 -0.51 8.95
CA VAL A 73 11.84 -0.81 10.22
C VAL A 73 12.81 -0.56 11.36
N ASN A 74 12.48 0.43 12.18
CA ASN A 74 13.15 0.65 13.45
C ASN A 74 12.18 0.28 14.57
N THR A 75 12.53 -0.74 15.35
CA THR A 75 11.73 -1.20 16.51
C THR A 75 12.10 -0.47 17.80
N ASN A 76 13.26 0.19 17.84
CA ASN A 76 13.77 0.91 19.01
C ASN A 76 13.14 2.31 19.19
N GLY A 77 12.21 2.73 18.32
CA GLY A 77 11.53 4.02 18.44
C GLY A 77 10.22 4.11 17.66
N GLN A 78 9.26 4.88 18.19
CA GLN A 78 8.02 5.18 17.47
C GLN A 78 8.25 6.21 16.36
N THR A 79 7.67 5.97 15.18
CA THR A 79 7.90 6.79 13.98
C THR A 79 7.01 8.04 13.93
N ALA A 80 7.44 9.09 14.62
CA ALA A 80 6.82 10.40 14.56
C ALA A 80 7.23 11.19 13.30
N SER A 81 6.29 11.93 12.71
CA SER A 81 6.57 13.05 11.81
C SER A 81 6.89 14.31 12.61
N GLY A 82 7.69 15.22 12.05
CA GLY A 82 8.04 16.49 12.67
C GLY A 82 9.41 16.49 13.35
N LEU A 83 9.97 17.67 13.55
CA LEU A 83 11.27 17.85 14.20
C LEU A 83 11.12 17.72 15.71
N TYR A 84 11.88 16.83 16.34
CA TYR A 84 11.84 16.68 17.79
C TYR A 84 12.32 17.95 18.50
N MET A 85 11.48 18.52 19.36
CA MET A 85 11.76 19.78 20.08
C MET A 85 12.07 19.56 21.55
N GLY A 86 11.91 18.34 22.08
CA GLY A 86 12.22 17.99 23.47
C GLY A 86 11.10 17.20 24.16
N LYS A 87 11.13 17.15 25.49
CA LYS A 87 10.14 16.42 26.31
C LYS A 87 9.40 17.35 27.26
N ILE A 88 8.18 16.94 27.64
CA ILE A 88 7.39 17.61 28.67
C ILE A 88 8.07 17.50 30.03
N LYS A 89 8.16 18.64 30.72
CA LYS A 89 8.66 18.83 32.08
C LYS A 89 7.65 19.60 32.93
N GLY A 90 7.94 19.73 34.21
CA GLY A 90 7.13 20.49 35.17
C GLY A 90 6.14 19.61 35.95
N SER A 91 5.02 20.18 36.35
CA SER A 91 3.94 19.48 37.07
C SER A 91 2.71 19.33 36.17
N LYS A 92 1.79 18.42 36.53
CA LYS A 92 0.55 18.18 35.76
C LYS A 92 -0.29 19.44 35.54
N GLY A 93 -0.26 20.40 36.48
CA GLY A 93 -1.02 21.66 36.37
C GLY A 93 -0.31 22.75 35.56
N LYS A 94 1.02 22.66 35.38
CA LYS A 94 1.81 23.62 34.60
C LYS A 94 2.89 22.90 33.78
N PRO A 95 2.50 22.05 32.81
CA PRO A 95 3.45 21.38 31.94
C PRO A 95 4.12 22.38 31.01
N TYR A 96 5.42 22.23 30.82
CA TYR A 96 6.19 23.05 29.89
C TYR A 96 7.21 22.22 29.11
N LEU A 97 7.61 22.76 27.96
CA LEU A 97 8.71 22.28 27.15
C LEU A 97 9.89 23.26 27.28
N ILE A 98 11.11 22.72 27.33
CA ILE A 98 12.32 23.48 27.04
C ILE A 98 12.73 23.11 25.62
N PRO A 99 12.55 24.01 24.63
CA PRO A 99 12.71 23.63 23.25
C PRO A 99 14.21 23.58 22.88
N ILE A 100 14.57 22.58 22.06
CA ILE A 100 15.95 22.39 21.56
C ILE A 100 16.36 23.51 20.61
N GLU A 101 15.40 24.09 19.90
CA GLU A 101 15.58 25.26 19.04
C GLU A 101 14.52 26.30 19.39
N GLU A 102 14.68 27.53 18.92
CA GLU A 102 13.67 28.56 19.10
C GLU A 102 12.31 28.18 18.48
N LEU A 103 11.25 28.71 19.09
CA LEU A 103 9.87 28.60 18.61
C LEU A 103 9.40 29.97 18.12
N LEU A 104 8.87 30.01 16.91
CA LEU A 104 8.34 31.22 16.29
C LEU A 104 6.84 31.35 16.53
N PRO A 105 6.29 32.57 16.59
CA PRO A 105 4.85 32.78 16.57
C PRO A 105 4.21 32.09 15.35
N GLY A 106 3.16 31.31 15.59
CA GLY A 106 2.43 30.56 14.57
C GLY A 106 2.91 29.13 14.35
N ASP A 107 4.09 28.74 14.87
CA ASP A 107 4.59 27.36 14.81
C ASP A 107 3.58 26.37 15.38
N VAL A 108 3.56 25.15 14.84
CA VAL A 108 2.61 24.11 15.24
C VAL A 108 3.37 22.94 15.85
N LEU A 109 3.05 22.61 17.10
CA LEU A 109 3.67 21.54 17.87
C LEU A 109 2.68 20.38 18.10
N ARG A 110 3.14 19.14 17.94
CA ARG A 110 2.43 17.93 18.41
C ARG A 110 3.04 17.43 19.70
N ILE A 111 2.19 17.17 20.69
CA ILE A 111 2.55 16.52 21.94
C ILE A 111 2.17 15.04 21.84
N GLY A 112 3.15 14.15 22.00
CA GLY A 112 2.99 12.70 21.84
C GLY A 112 2.99 12.23 20.39
N TYR A 113 2.63 10.98 20.19
CA TYR A 113 2.57 10.34 18.87
C TYR A 113 1.14 10.39 18.33
N GLU A 114 1.01 10.38 17.00
CA GLU A 114 -0.30 10.52 16.34
C GLU A 114 -1.27 9.37 16.69
N ASP A 115 -0.72 8.18 16.94
CA ASP A 115 -1.48 6.98 17.34
C ASP A 115 -1.94 7.03 18.81
N ASP A 116 -1.41 7.95 19.62
CA ASP A 116 -1.87 8.12 21.00
C ASP A 116 -3.25 8.82 21.01
N HIS A 117 -4.27 8.18 21.58
CA HIS A 117 -5.62 8.77 21.70
C HIS A 117 -5.64 10.12 22.44
N TRP A 118 -4.65 10.35 23.31
CA TRP A 118 -4.50 11.56 24.11
C TRP A 118 -3.57 12.61 23.48
N HIS A 119 -3.01 12.38 22.29
CA HIS A 119 -2.15 13.37 21.64
C HIS A 119 -2.89 14.70 21.40
N SER A 120 -2.13 15.78 21.27
CA SER A 120 -2.69 17.10 21.00
C SER A 120 -1.76 17.95 20.14
N VAL A 121 -2.36 18.95 19.48
CA VAL A 121 -1.66 19.92 18.64
C VAL A 121 -1.82 21.31 19.26
N ASN A 122 -0.70 22.02 19.43
CA ASN A 122 -0.62 23.34 20.04
C ASN A 122 0.02 24.32 19.06
N ARG A 123 -0.60 25.49 18.88
CA ARG A 123 0.00 26.59 18.13
C ARG A 123 0.77 27.51 19.08
N VAL A 124 1.99 27.86 18.69
CA VAL A 124 2.85 28.78 19.44
C VAL A 124 2.31 30.21 19.26
N GLY A 125 1.96 30.88 20.36
CA GLY A 125 1.41 32.24 20.31
C GLY A 125 2.46 33.35 20.28
N LYS A 126 3.65 33.10 20.82
CA LYS A 126 4.73 34.09 20.93
C LYS A 126 6.10 33.43 20.80
N TYR A 127 7.11 34.22 20.46
CA TYR A 127 8.49 33.78 20.37
C TYR A 127 8.96 33.15 21.69
N VAL A 128 9.69 32.03 21.59
CA VAL A 128 10.40 31.40 22.72
C VAL A 128 11.82 31.07 22.26
N PRO A 129 12.87 31.58 22.94
CA PRO A 129 14.24 31.27 22.55
C PRO A 129 14.59 29.80 22.79
N GLU A 130 15.66 29.33 22.14
CA GLU A 130 16.30 28.05 22.49
C GLU A 130 16.54 27.99 24.00
N LYS A 131 16.29 26.83 24.62
CA LYS A 131 16.41 26.61 26.08
C LYS A 131 15.48 27.49 26.94
N GLY A 132 14.58 28.27 26.33
CA GLY A 132 13.50 28.98 27.02
C GLY A 132 12.43 28.03 27.59
N ARG A 133 11.40 28.57 28.23
CA ARG A 133 10.25 27.77 28.73
C ARG A 133 8.99 28.10 27.93
N PHE A 134 8.44 27.09 27.26
CA PHE A 134 7.13 27.16 26.61
C PHE A 134 6.09 26.39 27.42
N TYR A 135 5.17 27.12 28.06
CA TYR A 135 4.06 26.52 28.81
C TYR A 135 2.97 26.06 27.85
N LEU A 136 2.49 24.82 28.05
CA LEU A 136 1.55 24.19 27.14
C LEU A 136 0.13 24.42 27.58
N LYS A 137 -0.77 24.66 26.61
CA LYS A 137 -2.21 24.69 26.86
C LYS A 137 -2.75 23.29 26.65
N LEU A 138 -2.96 22.55 27.73
CA LEU A 138 -3.62 21.25 27.63
C LEU A 138 -5.10 21.44 27.28
N THR A 139 -5.59 20.65 26.32
CA THR A 139 -7.02 20.58 26.03
C THR A 139 -7.74 19.95 27.23
N SER A 140 -8.89 20.50 27.63
CA SER A 140 -9.66 20.01 28.78
C SER A 140 -9.90 18.50 28.69
N GLY A 141 -9.56 17.76 29.76
CA GLY A 141 -9.76 16.31 29.85
C GLY A 141 -8.58 15.43 29.39
N LYS A 142 -7.52 16.00 28.81
CA LYS A 142 -6.31 15.23 28.41
C LYS A 142 -5.16 15.44 29.40
N SER A 143 -4.81 14.38 30.14
CA SER A 143 -3.61 14.37 31.00
C SER A 143 -2.39 13.95 30.19
N VAL A 144 -1.38 14.81 30.10
CA VAL A 144 -0.10 14.48 29.45
C VAL A 144 0.91 14.03 30.51
N SER A 145 1.61 12.94 30.24
CA SER A 145 2.67 12.44 31.13
C SER A 145 3.96 13.27 31.01
N LEU A 146 4.71 13.36 32.11
CA LEU A 146 6.05 13.92 32.05
C LEU A 146 6.94 13.01 31.20
N GLY A 147 7.86 13.60 30.45
CA GLY A 147 8.71 12.86 29.51
C GLY A 147 8.08 12.61 28.13
N THR A 148 6.80 12.96 27.92
CA THR A 148 6.18 12.89 26.58
C THR A 148 6.98 13.72 25.57
N PRO A 149 7.28 13.18 24.37
CA PRO A 149 8.00 13.92 23.34
C PRO A 149 7.11 14.98 22.67
N VAL A 150 7.73 16.09 22.24
CA VAL A 150 7.08 17.16 21.47
C VAL A 150 7.78 17.33 20.13
N PHE A 151 7.00 17.50 19.07
CA PHE A 151 7.49 17.62 17.70
C PHE A 151 6.96 18.89 17.03
N LEU A 152 7.82 19.62 16.31
CA LEU A 152 7.44 20.71 15.42
C LEU A 152 6.93 20.14 14.09
N LEU A 153 5.67 20.42 13.78
CA LEU A 153 4.96 19.94 12.58
C LEU A 153 4.93 20.96 11.45
N ASP A 154 4.90 22.24 11.78
CA ASP A 154 4.86 23.35 10.82
C ASP A 154 5.62 24.55 11.40
N ARG A 155 6.48 25.14 10.57
CA ARG A 155 7.36 26.25 10.93
C ARG A 155 6.90 27.51 10.19
N ARG A 156 6.74 28.62 10.91
CA ARG A 156 6.23 29.90 10.40
C ARG A 156 7.33 30.96 10.33
N GLU A 157 8.34 30.67 9.52
CA GLU A 157 9.43 31.61 9.22
C GLU A 157 8.92 32.84 8.48
N LYS A 158 9.34 34.03 8.95
CA LYS A 158 8.96 35.31 8.34
C LYS A 158 9.38 35.39 6.87
N ALA A 159 10.62 34.98 6.56
CA ALA A 159 11.16 35.04 5.21
C ALA A 159 10.32 34.24 4.20
N LEU A 160 9.90 33.02 4.57
CA LEU A 160 9.02 32.21 3.73
C LEU A 160 7.65 32.86 3.57
N GLY A 161 7.10 33.42 4.65
CA GLY A 161 5.85 34.18 4.60
C GLY A 161 5.91 35.37 3.64
N GLU A 162 7.01 36.14 3.67
CA GLU A 162 7.25 37.26 2.75
C GLU A 162 7.39 36.78 1.29
N MET A 163 8.04 35.64 1.06
CA MET A 163 8.12 35.05 -0.28
C MET A 163 6.76 34.61 -0.80
N MET A 164 5.93 34.00 0.06
CA MET A 164 4.58 33.60 -0.29
C MET A 164 3.71 34.82 -0.62
N ALA A 165 3.74 35.86 0.22
CA ALA A 165 3.00 37.10 -0.02
C ALA A 165 3.37 37.71 -1.39
N LYS A 166 4.66 37.75 -1.75
CA LYS A 166 5.09 38.22 -3.09
C LYS A 166 4.54 37.39 -4.25
N VAL A 167 4.30 36.10 -4.05
CA VAL A 167 3.67 35.24 -5.07
C VAL A 167 2.18 35.51 -5.10
N GLU A 168 1.52 35.61 -3.95
CA GLU A 168 0.11 35.95 -3.82
C GLU A 168 -0.22 37.32 -4.44
N ASP A 169 0.63 38.32 -4.24
CA ASP A 169 0.47 39.66 -4.84
C ASP A 169 0.56 39.65 -6.38
N LYS A 170 1.28 38.67 -6.95
CA LYS A 170 1.39 38.47 -8.41
C LYS A 170 0.24 37.65 -8.98
N LEU A 171 -0.46 36.90 -8.13
CA LEU A 171 -1.67 36.21 -8.56
C LEU A 171 -2.75 37.29 -8.69
N SER A 172 -3.33 37.41 -9.88
CA SER A 172 -4.57 38.18 -10.03
C SER A 172 -5.57 37.65 -9.00
N LYS A 173 -6.34 38.56 -8.37
CA LYS A 173 -7.45 38.15 -7.50
C LYS A 173 -8.21 37.03 -8.21
N PRO A 174 -8.44 35.87 -7.56
CA PRO A 174 -9.08 34.75 -8.22
C PRO A 174 -10.38 35.26 -8.80
N GLN A 175 -10.48 35.27 -10.13
CA GLN A 175 -11.75 35.49 -10.79
C GLN A 175 -12.65 34.38 -10.24
N GLU A 176 -13.80 34.74 -9.66
CA GLU A 176 -14.76 33.76 -9.17
C GLU A 176 -15.26 32.96 -10.38
N PHE A 177 -14.51 31.93 -10.77
CA PHE A 177 -14.97 30.96 -11.73
C PHE A 177 -16.06 30.16 -11.01
N ARG A 178 -17.30 30.36 -11.44
CA ARG A 178 -18.38 29.43 -11.13
C ARG A 178 -17.97 28.10 -11.75
N VAL A 179 -17.46 27.18 -10.92
CA VAL A 179 -17.21 25.81 -11.35
C VAL A 179 -18.58 25.16 -11.42
N ASP A 180 -19.10 25.03 -12.63
CA ASP A 180 -20.35 24.31 -12.85
C ASP A 180 -20.21 22.87 -12.32
N SER A 181 -21.33 22.30 -11.88
CA SER A 181 -21.35 20.90 -11.48
C SER A 181 -20.86 20.03 -12.63
N SER A 182 -20.04 19.03 -12.32
CA SER A 182 -19.49 18.12 -13.34
C SER A 182 -20.62 17.49 -14.16
N ALA A 183 -20.60 17.71 -15.47
CA ALA A 183 -21.52 17.04 -16.42
C ALA A 183 -21.03 15.63 -16.80
N PHE A 184 -19.97 15.13 -16.16
CA PHE A 184 -19.41 13.82 -16.46
C PHE A 184 -20.40 12.71 -16.12
N ASN A 185 -20.78 11.94 -17.13
CA ASN A 185 -21.56 10.72 -16.98
C ASN A 185 -20.69 9.53 -17.44
N ALA A 186 -20.36 8.65 -16.51
CA ALA A 186 -19.60 7.44 -16.83
C ALA A 186 -20.45 6.52 -17.71
N ARG A 187 -19.92 6.16 -18.90
CA ARG A 187 -20.55 5.16 -19.76
C ARG A 187 -20.16 3.78 -19.25
N LEU A 188 -21.13 3.04 -18.71
CA LEU A 188 -20.93 1.66 -18.29
C LEU A 188 -20.98 0.73 -19.50
N SER A 189 -20.15 -0.32 -19.48
CA SER A 189 -20.16 -1.33 -20.53
C SER A 189 -21.42 -2.20 -20.49
N LYS A 190 -21.66 -2.90 -21.60
CA LYS A 190 -22.70 -3.93 -21.67
C LYS A 190 -22.26 -5.14 -20.85
N ARG A 191 -23.23 -5.70 -20.12
CA ARG A 191 -23.06 -6.94 -19.38
C ARG A 191 -22.50 -8.05 -20.25
N TYR A 192 -21.61 -8.85 -19.66
CA TYR A 192 -21.15 -10.10 -20.24
C TYR A 192 -22.32 -11.08 -20.37
N ASN A 193 -22.70 -11.39 -21.61
CA ASN A 193 -23.95 -12.10 -21.91
C ASN A 193 -23.82 -13.64 -21.95
N LYS A 194 -22.60 -14.20 -21.92
CA LYS A 194 -22.44 -15.66 -21.89
C LYS A 194 -22.64 -16.15 -20.46
N LYS A 195 -23.43 -17.20 -20.26
CA LYS A 195 -23.56 -17.88 -18.96
C LYS A 195 -22.36 -18.80 -18.77
N PRO A 196 -21.34 -18.40 -17.98
CA PRO A 196 -20.19 -19.26 -17.77
C PRO A 196 -20.63 -20.44 -16.89
N ARG A 197 -20.04 -21.61 -17.11
CA ARG A 197 -20.20 -22.71 -16.15
C ARG A 197 -19.69 -22.23 -14.78
N VAL A 198 -20.42 -22.54 -13.72
CA VAL A 198 -19.93 -22.30 -12.35
C VAL A 198 -18.90 -23.38 -12.00
N PHE A 199 -17.74 -22.98 -11.50
CA PHE A 199 -16.68 -23.89 -11.10
C PHE A 199 -15.84 -23.33 -9.97
N GLU A 200 -15.06 -24.21 -9.35
CA GLU A 200 -14.19 -23.89 -8.23
C GLU A 200 -12.73 -24.17 -8.57
N ILE A 201 -11.86 -23.36 -7.97
CA ILE A 201 -10.41 -23.57 -8.01
C ILE A 201 -9.88 -23.59 -6.58
N HIS A 202 -9.10 -24.62 -6.27
CA HIS A 202 -8.28 -24.65 -5.06
C HIS A 202 -6.83 -24.27 -5.41
N VAL A 203 -6.35 -23.18 -4.81
CA VAL A 203 -5.02 -22.62 -5.10
C VAL A 203 -4.02 -23.04 -4.03
N PHE A 204 -2.93 -23.67 -4.45
CA PHE A 204 -1.91 -24.21 -3.56
C PHE A 204 -0.52 -23.64 -3.86
N ARG A 205 0.35 -23.68 -2.85
CA ARG A 205 1.80 -23.40 -3.01
C ARG A 205 2.57 -24.54 -3.67
N LYS A 206 2.12 -25.77 -3.42
CA LYS A 206 2.68 -27.02 -3.97
C LYS A 206 1.52 -27.94 -4.30
N MET A 207 1.64 -28.72 -5.37
CA MET A 207 0.59 -29.63 -5.78
C MET A 207 0.36 -30.70 -4.71
N ASN A 208 -0.91 -30.95 -4.38
CA ASN A 208 -1.30 -32.07 -3.54
C ASN A 208 -2.03 -33.10 -4.42
N LYS A 209 -1.41 -34.25 -4.70
CA LYS A 209 -1.94 -35.29 -5.61
C LYS A 209 -3.27 -35.91 -5.15
N LYS A 210 -3.80 -35.54 -3.97
CA LYS A 210 -4.92 -36.22 -3.30
C LYS A 210 -6.33 -35.70 -3.60
N LYS A 211 -6.51 -34.62 -4.39
CA LYS A 211 -7.85 -34.12 -4.73
C LYS A 211 -8.03 -34.08 -6.25
N SER A 212 -8.91 -34.94 -6.78
CA SER A 212 -9.06 -35.17 -8.23
C SER A 212 -10.36 -34.63 -8.85
N HIS A 213 -11.20 -33.90 -8.11
CA HIS A 213 -12.52 -33.48 -8.62
C HIS A 213 -12.63 -31.99 -9.02
N ASP A 214 -11.72 -31.12 -8.55
CA ASP A 214 -11.77 -29.66 -8.80
C ASP A 214 -10.56 -29.18 -9.63
N GLN A 215 -10.72 -28.06 -10.34
CA GLN A 215 -9.60 -27.44 -11.06
C GLN A 215 -8.54 -26.96 -10.05
N ALA A 216 -7.27 -27.23 -10.34
CA ALA A 216 -6.17 -26.86 -9.44
C ALA A 216 -5.53 -25.54 -9.87
N GLY A 217 -5.33 -24.65 -8.89
CA GLY A 217 -4.50 -23.45 -9.03
C GLY A 217 -3.15 -23.67 -8.38
N ILE A 218 -2.08 -23.24 -9.03
CA ILE A 218 -0.72 -23.32 -8.47
C ILE A 218 -0.06 -21.96 -8.55
N TRP A 219 0.42 -21.48 -7.41
CA TRP A 219 1.28 -20.30 -7.38
C TRP A 219 2.61 -20.57 -8.08
N LEU A 220 2.95 -19.69 -9.01
CA LEU A 220 4.23 -19.70 -9.69
C LEU A 220 5.29 -19.08 -8.78
N TYR A 221 6.20 -19.90 -8.29
CA TYR A 221 7.43 -19.49 -7.60
C TYR A 221 8.60 -20.30 -8.13
N ASP A 222 9.80 -19.75 -7.94
CA ASP A 222 11.09 -20.23 -8.46
C ASP A 222 11.31 -21.76 -8.40
N GLU A 223 10.97 -22.38 -7.27
CA GLU A 223 11.24 -23.79 -7.02
C GLU A 223 10.46 -24.76 -7.94
N PHE A 224 9.44 -24.29 -8.66
CA PHE A 224 8.50 -25.18 -9.36
C PHE A 224 9.03 -25.70 -10.71
N GLN A 225 9.98 -25.01 -11.34
CA GLN A 225 10.45 -25.34 -12.69
C GLN A 225 11.10 -26.73 -12.79
N LYS A 226 11.72 -27.22 -11.71
CA LYS A 226 12.53 -28.45 -11.75
C LYS A 226 11.74 -29.76 -11.72
N LYS A 227 10.41 -29.74 -11.56
CA LYS A 227 9.61 -30.95 -11.23
C LYS A 227 8.36 -31.16 -12.09
N LEU A 228 8.21 -30.44 -13.20
CA LEU A 228 7.03 -30.56 -14.05
C LEU A 228 7.15 -31.72 -15.03
N SER A 229 6.29 -32.73 -14.85
CA SER A 229 6.13 -33.82 -15.83
C SER A 229 5.40 -33.30 -17.08
N LYS A 230 5.74 -33.86 -18.25
CA LYS A 230 5.08 -33.52 -19.53
C LYS A 230 3.56 -33.66 -19.43
N GLY A 231 2.82 -32.71 -20.02
CA GLY A 231 1.35 -32.70 -20.08
C GLY A 231 0.64 -32.26 -18.80
N PHE A 232 1.38 -31.98 -17.72
CA PHE A 232 0.81 -31.52 -16.44
C PHE A 232 0.27 -30.08 -16.50
N ALA A 233 0.80 -29.25 -17.39
CA ALA A 233 0.54 -27.82 -17.38
C ALA A 233 -0.83 -27.41 -17.93
N SER A 234 -1.48 -28.25 -18.75
CA SER A 234 -2.71 -27.91 -19.48
C SER A 234 -3.95 -27.76 -18.60
N ASN A 235 -4.04 -28.52 -17.51
CA ASN A 235 -5.22 -28.55 -16.62
C ASN A 235 -5.07 -27.68 -15.36
N ILE A 236 -4.03 -26.84 -15.30
CA ILE A 236 -3.70 -26.03 -14.13
C ILE A 236 -3.93 -24.56 -14.43
N TRP A 237 -4.45 -23.85 -13.42
CA TRP A 237 -4.45 -22.40 -13.38
C TRP A 237 -3.16 -21.92 -12.74
N TRP A 238 -2.34 -21.22 -13.52
CA TRP A 238 -1.04 -20.74 -13.10
C TRP A 238 -1.15 -19.34 -12.53
N TRP A 239 -0.93 -19.21 -11.22
CA TRP A 239 -1.08 -17.95 -10.50
C TRP A 239 0.25 -17.24 -10.40
N LEU A 240 0.41 -16.13 -11.12
CA LEU A 240 1.59 -15.29 -10.97
C LEU A 240 1.57 -14.61 -9.60
N PRO A 241 2.73 -14.40 -8.97
CA PRO A 241 2.78 -13.71 -7.68
C PRO A 241 2.27 -12.27 -7.83
N PRO A 242 1.72 -11.67 -6.76
CA PRO A 242 1.21 -10.31 -6.78
C PRO A 242 2.30 -9.24 -6.80
N VAL A 243 3.57 -9.62 -6.73
CA VAL A 243 4.71 -8.74 -6.94
C VAL A 243 5.79 -9.56 -7.66
N ILE A 244 6.42 -8.97 -8.68
CA ILE A 244 7.63 -9.49 -9.32
C ILE A 244 8.62 -8.34 -9.35
N TRP A 245 9.79 -8.55 -8.78
CA TRP A 245 10.85 -7.55 -8.75
C TRP A 245 11.66 -7.59 -10.06
N PRO A 246 12.25 -6.46 -10.50
CA PRO A 246 13.00 -6.40 -11.76
C PRO A 246 14.10 -7.47 -11.88
N GLU A 247 14.78 -7.79 -10.78
CA GLU A 247 15.81 -8.84 -10.74
C GLU A 247 15.27 -10.26 -11.00
N ASP A 248 13.99 -10.50 -10.75
CA ASP A 248 13.33 -11.79 -10.93
C ASP A 248 12.55 -11.88 -12.27
N GLU A 249 12.44 -10.79 -13.04
CA GLU A 249 11.58 -10.71 -14.23
C GLU A 249 11.92 -11.77 -15.30
N GLU A 250 13.19 -11.85 -15.71
CA GLU A 250 13.66 -12.79 -16.73
C GLU A 250 13.44 -14.26 -16.34
N LYS A 251 13.48 -14.55 -15.05
CA LYS A 251 13.26 -15.88 -14.50
C LYS A 251 11.78 -16.25 -14.52
N TYR A 252 10.87 -15.33 -14.19
CA TYR A 252 9.43 -15.57 -14.35
C TYR A 252 9.07 -15.72 -15.84
N LYS A 253 9.64 -14.90 -16.71
CA LYS A 253 9.48 -15.01 -18.16
C LYS A 253 9.84 -16.41 -18.69
N LYS A 254 11.03 -16.93 -18.34
CA LYS A 254 11.44 -18.31 -18.67
C LYS A 254 10.48 -19.36 -18.12
N SER A 255 9.97 -19.18 -16.90
CA SER A 255 8.97 -20.08 -16.30
C SER A 255 7.69 -20.13 -17.13
N ILE A 256 7.19 -18.95 -17.52
CA ILE A 256 5.94 -18.80 -18.27
C ILE A 256 6.11 -19.38 -19.67
N GLU A 257 7.21 -19.09 -20.35
CA GLU A 257 7.54 -19.66 -21.66
C GLU A 257 7.59 -21.20 -21.61
N PHE A 258 8.20 -21.77 -20.57
CA PHE A 258 8.21 -23.21 -20.34
C PHE A 258 6.79 -23.77 -20.15
N ILE A 259 5.97 -23.15 -19.29
CA ILE A 259 4.58 -23.57 -19.03
C ILE A 259 3.75 -23.51 -20.32
N LEU A 260 3.91 -22.46 -21.12
CA LEU A 260 3.23 -22.31 -22.42
C LEU A 260 3.64 -23.43 -23.38
N LYS A 261 4.93 -23.78 -23.44
CA LYS A 261 5.44 -24.88 -24.26
C LYS A 261 4.87 -26.24 -23.82
N GLU A 262 4.72 -26.46 -22.53
CA GLU A 262 4.11 -27.67 -21.95
C GLU A 262 2.58 -27.70 -22.03
N GLY A 263 1.95 -26.74 -22.73
CA GLY A 263 0.51 -26.73 -23.00
C GLY A 263 -0.33 -25.98 -21.97
N GLY A 264 0.28 -25.28 -21.01
CA GLY A 264 -0.44 -24.43 -20.07
C GLY A 264 -1.11 -23.24 -20.77
N ARG A 265 -2.39 -23.01 -20.49
CA ARG A 265 -3.19 -21.95 -21.14
C ARG A 265 -4.00 -21.09 -20.18
N ASN A 266 -4.17 -21.52 -18.93
CA ASN A 266 -4.94 -20.79 -17.91
C ASN A 266 -3.98 -20.09 -16.94
N PHE A 267 -4.05 -18.76 -16.88
CA PHE A 267 -3.21 -17.96 -15.99
C PHE A 267 -4.03 -16.95 -15.21
N VAL A 268 -3.62 -16.71 -13.96
CA VAL A 268 -4.12 -15.63 -13.12
C VAL A 268 -2.99 -14.65 -12.90
N LEU A 269 -3.15 -13.42 -13.38
CA LEU A 269 -2.16 -12.35 -13.30
C LEU A 269 -2.60 -11.38 -12.20
N ASN A 270 -1.77 -11.23 -11.19
CA ASN A 270 -2.12 -10.49 -9.98
C ASN A 270 -1.71 -9.01 -10.01
N ILE A 271 -1.10 -8.55 -11.12
CA ILE A 271 -0.96 -7.13 -11.46
C ILE A 271 -1.12 -6.98 -12.99
N PRO A 272 -1.81 -5.93 -13.51
CA PRO A 272 -2.07 -5.80 -14.95
C PRO A 272 -0.85 -5.83 -15.86
N TRP A 273 0.29 -5.25 -15.43
CA TRP A 273 1.50 -5.20 -16.26
C TRP A 273 2.05 -6.60 -16.61
N GLN A 274 1.74 -7.63 -15.81
CA GLN A 274 2.18 -9.01 -16.06
C GLN A 274 1.67 -9.55 -17.40
N MET A 275 0.67 -8.91 -18.02
CA MET A 275 0.24 -9.18 -19.38
C MET A 275 1.42 -9.10 -20.38
N ALA A 276 2.45 -8.29 -20.09
CA ALA A 276 3.65 -8.16 -20.91
C ALA A 276 4.45 -9.47 -21.09
N PHE A 277 4.27 -10.46 -20.20
CA PHE A 277 4.90 -11.78 -20.38
C PHE A 277 4.28 -12.58 -21.54
N PHE A 278 3.10 -12.21 -22.02
CA PHE A 278 2.33 -12.95 -23.02
C PHE A 278 2.29 -12.19 -24.35
N LYS A 279 3.27 -12.46 -25.21
CA LYS A 279 3.35 -11.82 -26.54
C LYS A 279 2.17 -12.18 -27.44
N GLU A 280 1.72 -13.43 -27.40
CA GLU A 280 0.54 -13.90 -28.14
C GLU A 280 -0.53 -14.35 -27.14
N GLN A 281 -1.62 -13.60 -27.09
CA GLN A 281 -2.73 -13.84 -26.17
C GLN A 281 -3.82 -14.74 -26.78
N LYS A 282 -3.74 -15.00 -28.10
CA LYS A 282 -4.72 -15.83 -28.80
C LYS A 282 -4.72 -17.24 -28.18
N LYS A 283 -5.91 -17.72 -27.82
CA LYS A 283 -6.14 -19.03 -27.16
C LYS A 283 -5.62 -19.13 -25.71
N LEU A 284 -5.19 -18.03 -25.10
CA LEU A 284 -4.90 -17.99 -23.67
C LEU A 284 -6.14 -17.57 -22.88
N ASN A 285 -6.27 -18.13 -21.70
CA ASN A 285 -7.28 -17.74 -20.72
C ASN A 285 -6.56 -16.99 -19.60
N LEU A 286 -6.54 -15.66 -19.68
CA LEU A 286 -5.79 -14.77 -18.79
C LEU A 286 -6.78 -14.02 -17.91
N TRP A 287 -6.80 -14.35 -16.62
CA TRP A 287 -7.67 -13.70 -15.64
C TRP A 287 -6.89 -12.68 -14.83
N ALA A 288 -7.49 -11.52 -14.58
CA ALA A 288 -6.98 -10.60 -13.58
C ALA A 288 -7.26 -11.21 -12.20
N GLY A 289 -6.22 -11.34 -11.39
CA GLY A 289 -6.31 -11.94 -10.07
C GLY A 289 -6.78 -10.97 -8.99
N PRO A 290 -7.07 -11.49 -7.79
CA PRO A 290 -7.66 -10.70 -6.71
C PRO A 290 -6.75 -9.59 -6.18
N PHE A 291 -5.44 -9.68 -6.42
CA PHE A 291 -4.46 -8.64 -6.02
C PHE A 291 -4.39 -7.45 -7.00
N CYS A 292 -5.08 -7.52 -8.14
CA CYS A 292 -5.29 -6.35 -8.99
C CYS A 292 -6.23 -5.31 -8.33
N ASN A 293 -6.84 -5.63 -7.17
CA ASN A 293 -7.72 -4.78 -6.38
C ASN A 293 -8.89 -4.21 -7.18
N ILE A 294 -9.56 -5.06 -7.97
CA ILE A 294 -10.66 -4.65 -8.83
C ILE A 294 -11.95 -4.54 -8.03
N THR A 295 -12.53 -3.34 -7.99
CA THR A 295 -13.70 -2.99 -7.18
C THR A 295 -14.86 -2.37 -7.96
N ASN A 296 -14.69 -2.05 -9.24
CA ASN A 296 -15.73 -1.40 -10.04
C ASN A 296 -15.66 -1.80 -11.52
N THR A 297 -16.72 -1.49 -12.25
CA THR A 297 -16.95 -1.86 -13.66
C THR A 297 -16.00 -1.16 -14.63
N LEU A 298 -15.66 0.10 -14.39
CA LEU A 298 -14.69 0.84 -15.23
C LEU A 298 -13.28 0.22 -15.18
N ALA A 299 -12.89 -0.30 -14.02
CA ALA A 299 -11.65 -1.06 -13.87
C ALA A 299 -11.72 -2.39 -14.64
N ILE A 300 -12.86 -3.09 -14.60
CA ILE A 300 -13.08 -4.32 -15.39
C ILE A 300 -12.98 -4.02 -16.89
N ASP A 301 -13.58 -2.94 -17.37
CA ASP A 301 -13.53 -2.53 -18.79
C ASP A 301 -12.09 -2.21 -19.24
N SER A 302 -11.33 -1.54 -18.37
CA SER A 302 -9.91 -1.28 -18.62
C SER A 302 -9.13 -2.60 -18.78
N LEU A 303 -9.41 -3.60 -17.94
CA LEU A 303 -8.79 -4.93 -18.05
C LEU A 303 -9.24 -5.68 -19.30
N ALA A 304 -10.51 -5.59 -19.68
CA ALA A 304 -11.01 -6.17 -20.94
C ALA A 304 -10.23 -5.60 -22.13
N ASN A 305 -10.02 -4.28 -22.16
CA ASN A 305 -9.22 -3.61 -23.20
C ASN A 305 -7.73 -4.02 -23.18
N PHE A 306 -7.19 -4.43 -22.03
CA PHE A 306 -5.84 -5.00 -21.93
C PHE A 306 -5.75 -6.46 -22.39
N GLY A 307 -6.88 -7.12 -22.72
CA GLY A 307 -6.91 -8.50 -23.21
C GLY A 307 -7.22 -9.56 -22.15
N PHE A 308 -7.64 -9.15 -20.95
CA PHE A 308 -8.10 -10.10 -19.93
C PHE A 308 -9.43 -10.77 -20.33
N THR A 309 -9.57 -12.05 -20.01
CA THR A 309 -10.75 -12.88 -20.32
C THR A 309 -11.66 -13.13 -19.13
N GLY A 310 -11.28 -12.67 -17.94
CA GLY A 310 -12.05 -12.76 -16.70
C GLY A 310 -11.38 -12.01 -15.56
N VAL A 311 -12.12 -11.79 -14.48
CA VAL A 311 -11.64 -11.02 -13.31
C VAL A 311 -12.02 -11.73 -12.03
N ILE A 312 -11.05 -11.95 -11.15
CA ILE A 312 -11.28 -12.28 -9.75
C ILE A 312 -11.28 -10.97 -8.98
N VAL A 313 -12.42 -10.59 -8.45
CA VAL A 313 -12.62 -9.29 -7.81
C VAL A 313 -11.88 -9.22 -6.46
N SER A 314 -11.66 -8.00 -5.97
CA SER A 314 -11.03 -7.79 -4.66
C SER A 314 -11.86 -8.47 -3.53
N PRO A 315 -11.21 -9.06 -2.51
CA PRO A 315 -11.91 -9.54 -1.32
C PRO A 315 -12.39 -8.41 -0.39
N GLU A 316 -12.07 -7.15 -0.72
CA GLU A 316 -12.36 -5.98 0.12
C GLU A 316 -13.70 -5.29 -0.19
N LEU A 317 -14.50 -5.78 -1.15
CA LEU A 317 -15.79 -5.17 -1.46
C LEU A 317 -16.82 -5.45 -0.34
N GLY A 318 -17.78 -4.54 -0.21
CA GLY A 318 -18.97 -4.76 0.60
C GLY A 318 -19.98 -5.69 -0.11
N ARG A 319 -20.98 -6.16 0.63
CA ARG A 319 -22.06 -7.01 0.08
C ARG A 319 -22.76 -6.36 -1.11
N GLU A 320 -23.16 -5.10 -0.99
CA GLU A 320 -23.93 -4.42 -2.05
C GLU A 320 -23.11 -4.31 -3.33
N ASP A 321 -21.84 -3.90 -3.21
CA ASP A 321 -20.92 -3.83 -4.34
C ASP A 321 -20.75 -5.19 -5.00
N TYR A 322 -20.57 -6.28 -4.23
CA TYR A 322 -20.51 -7.62 -4.79
C TYR A 322 -21.77 -7.97 -5.59
N LEU A 323 -22.96 -7.68 -5.06
CA LEU A 323 -24.20 -8.08 -5.72
C LEU A 323 -24.51 -7.26 -6.98
N GLN A 324 -24.11 -5.99 -7.03
CA GLN A 324 -24.37 -5.08 -8.15
C GLN A 324 -23.31 -5.17 -9.26
N LEU A 325 -22.05 -5.46 -8.91
CA LEU A 325 -20.93 -5.46 -9.87
C LEU A 325 -21.18 -6.32 -11.14
N PRO A 326 -21.78 -7.52 -11.07
CA PRO A 326 -22.04 -8.32 -12.26
C PRO A 326 -23.04 -7.73 -13.26
N GLU A 327 -23.86 -6.73 -12.88
CA GLU A 327 -24.87 -6.12 -13.74
C GLU A 327 -24.25 -5.39 -14.94
N HIS A 328 -23.07 -4.80 -14.73
CA HIS A 328 -22.36 -4.00 -15.72
C HIS A 328 -20.92 -4.50 -15.96
N SER A 329 -20.62 -5.74 -15.58
CA SER A 329 -19.31 -6.33 -15.85
C SER A 329 -19.22 -6.79 -17.30
N SER A 330 -18.23 -6.30 -18.05
CA SER A 330 -17.91 -6.75 -19.41
C SER A 330 -17.18 -8.10 -19.47
N LEU A 331 -16.73 -8.62 -18.33
CA LEU A 331 -16.00 -9.89 -18.21
C LEU A 331 -16.70 -10.85 -17.22
N PRO A 332 -16.47 -12.18 -17.36
CA PRO A 332 -16.92 -13.12 -16.34
C PRO A 332 -16.19 -12.86 -15.01
N LEU A 333 -16.93 -12.99 -13.93
CA LEU A 333 -16.45 -12.68 -12.58
C LEU A 333 -16.15 -13.94 -11.77
N GLY A 334 -15.09 -13.83 -10.98
CA GLY A 334 -14.71 -14.74 -9.93
C GLY A 334 -14.46 -14.02 -8.62
N ILE A 335 -14.35 -14.78 -7.54
CA ILE A 335 -14.16 -14.26 -6.18
C ILE A 335 -13.32 -15.23 -5.35
N VAL A 336 -12.49 -14.70 -4.45
CA VAL A 336 -11.90 -15.50 -3.37
C VAL A 336 -12.98 -15.73 -2.31
N ILE A 337 -13.60 -16.91 -2.34
CA ILE A 337 -14.70 -17.23 -1.42
C ILE A 337 -14.19 -17.74 -0.08
N SER A 338 -12.99 -18.31 -0.02
CA SER A 338 -12.37 -18.67 1.24
C SER A 338 -10.86 -18.72 1.13
N GLY A 339 -10.17 -18.54 2.25
CA GLY A 339 -8.75 -18.87 2.31
C GLY A 339 -7.94 -18.07 3.32
N ASN A 340 -6.66 -18.41 3.38
CA ASN A 340 -5.66 -17.64 4.10
C ASN A 340 -5.28 -16.41 3.27
N TRP A 341 -6.09 -15.34 3.35
CA TRP A 341 -5.79 -14.07 2.71
C TRP A 341 -4.70 -13.32 3.50
N PRO A 342 -3.62 -12.82 2.87
CA PRO A 342 -2.59 -12.08 3.59
C PRO A 342 -3.10 -10.70 4.03
N LEU A 343 -2.72 -10.26 5.24
CA LEU A 343 -2.92 -8.89 5.70
C LEU A 343 -2.00 -7.91 4.97
N SER A 344 -0.80 -8.38 4.61
CA SER A 344 0.21 -7.58 3.92
C SER A 344 1.21 -8.48 3.22
N ILE A 345 1.78 -7.97 2.14
CA ILE A 345 2.97 -8.52 1.48
C ILE A 345 4.05 -7.44 1.57
N SER A 346 5.22 -7.80 2.07
CA SER A 346 6.32 -6.87 2.31
C SER A 346 7.62 -7.44 1.78
N ARG A 347 8.51 -6.60 1.26
CA ARG A 347 9.86 -7.00 0.85
C ARG A 347 10.86 -6.99 2.02
N PHE A 348 10.45 -6.53 3.20
CA PHE A 348 11.26 -6.56 4.42
C PHE A 348 10.48 -7.09 5.62
N LEU A 349 11.22 -7.56 6.61
CA LEU A 349 10.70 -8.01 7.89
C LEU A 349 11.53 -7.39 9.00
N SER A 350 10.92 -7.06 10.14
CA SER A 350 11.67 -6.69 11.34
C SER A 350 12.53 -7.85 11.80
N GLU A 351 13.75 -7.58 12.27
CA GLU A 351 14.63 -8.60 12.84
C GLU A 351 14.02 -9.27 14.09
N GLU A 352 13.10 -8.58 14.76
CA GLU A 352 12.36 -9.10 15.92
C GLU A 352 11.27 -10.11 15.54
N VAL A 353 10.84 -10.14 14.27
CA VAL A 353 9.78 -11.04 13.82
C VAL A 353 10.39 -12.30 13.24
N LYS A 354 10.20 -13.42 13.93
CA LYS A 354 10.58 -14.75 13.46
C LYS A 354 9.55 -15.27 12.47
N THR A 355 9.99 -15.67 11.27
CA THR A 355 9.12 -16.33 10.30
C THR A 355 8.60 -17.66 10.84
N GLU A 356 7.43 -18.07 10.37
CA GLU A 356 6.74 -19.31 10.74
C GLU A 356 6.36 -19.42 12.23
N HIS A 357 6.41 -18.31 12.96
CA HIS A 357 5.95 -18.19 14.34
C HIS A 357 4.84 -17.14 14.45
N LEU A 358 4.00 -17.26 15.48
CA LEU A 358 2.99 -16.24 15.79
C LEU A 358 3.65 -15.02 16.44
N PHE A 359 3.18 -13.84 16.06
CA PHE A 359 3.41 -12.59 16.76
C PHE A 359 2.06 -11.89 16.99
N SER A 360 2.01 -10.97 17.97
CA SER A 360 0.78 -10.28 18.35
C SER A 360 0.90 -8.79 18.07
N SER A 361 -0.19 -8.21 17.55
CA SER A 361 -0.34 -6.76 17.49
C SER A 361 -0.63 -6.17 18.88
N PRO A 362 -0.48 -4.84 19.06
CA PRO A 362 -0.89 -4.16 20.30
C PRO A 362 -2.37 -4.36 20.66
N LYS A 363 -3.22 -4.67 19.67
CA LYS A 363 -4.65 -4.97 19.87
C LYS A 363 -4.94 -6.46 20.14
N GLY A 364 -3.92 -7.30 20.28
CA GLY A 364 -4.06 -8.73 20.55
C GLY A 364 -4.43 -9.59 19.34
N GLU A 365 -4.59 -9.01 18.14
CA GLU A 365 -4.69 -9.79 16.89
C GLU A 365 -3.36 -10.52 16.64
N GLN A 366 -3.43 -11.79 16.25
CA GLN A 366 -2.26 -12.63 16.00
C GLN A 366 -2.06 -12.86 14.50
N ALA A 367 -0.80 -12.82 14.09
CA ALA A 367 -0.39 -13.07 12.73
C ALA A 367 0.89 -13.90 12.68
N TRP A 368 1.22 -14.42 11.50
CA TRP A 368 2.45 -15.15 11.23
C TRP A 368 3.00 -14.78 9.87
N VAL A 369 4.30 -14.97 9.68
CA VAL A 369 4.99 -14.54 8.45
C VAL A 369 5.59 -15.73 7.74
N LYS A 370 5.45 -15.79 6.42
CA LYS A 370 6.15 -16.75 5.58
C LYS A 370 6.84 -16.07 4.40
N LYS A 371 8.07 -16.48 4.13
CA LYS A 371 8.84 -15.98 2.99
C LYS A 371 8.54 -16.81 1.76
N TYR A 372 8.20 -16.15 0.66
CA TYR A 372 8.03 -16.73 -0.67
C TYR A 372 8.81 -15.88 -1.68
N GLY A 373 9.83 -16.47 -2.29
CA GLY A 373 10.78 -15.71 -3.11
C GLY A 373 11.43 -14.60 -2.28
N SER A 374 11.34 -13.37 -2.77
CA SER A 374 11.90 -12.17 -2.14
C SER A 374 10.94 -11.50 -1.14
N ASP A 375 9.70 -11.98 -1.03
CA ASP A 375 8.65 -11.32 -0.25
C ASP A 375 8.25 -12.10 1.01
N PHE A 376 7.86 -11.35 2.03
CA PHE A 376 7.28 -11.80 3.28
C PHE A 376 5.77 -11.60 3.25
N TRP A 377 5.04 -12.70 3.37
CA TRP A 377 3.59 -12.73 3.42
C TRP A 377 3.16 -12.80 4.88
N VAL A 378 2.41 -11.80 5.32
CA VAL A 378 1.88 -11.71 6.67
C VAL A 378 0.45 -12.21 6.66
N TYR A 379 0.20 -13.32 7.34
CA TYR A 379 -1.13 -13.94 7.40
C TYR A 379 -1.74 -13.76 8.78
N PRO A 380 -3.06 -13.52 8.86
CA PRO A 380 -3.74 -13.63 10.14
C PRO A 380 -3.82 -15.09 10.57
N ASN A 381 -4.01 -15.32 11.87
CA ASN A 381 -4.33 -16.65 12.40
C ASN A 381 -5.80 -17.05 12.18
N TRP A 382 -6.50 -16.47 11.21
CA TRP A 382 -7.88 -16.78 10.83
C TRP A 382 -8.04 -16.76 9.30
N LYS A 383 -9.17 -17.23 8.77
CA LYS A 383 -9.41 -17.31 7.31
C LYS A 383 -10.53 -16.38 6.89
N LEU A 384 -10.40 -15.81 5.70
CA LEU A 384 -11.54 -15.29 4.97
C LEU A 384 -12.47 -16.47 4.64
N ASP A 385 -13.78 -16.29 4.86
CA ASP A 385 -14.79 -17.30 4.54
C ASP A 385 -16.14 -16.64 4.21
N LEU A 386 -16.53 -16.73 2.95
CA LEU A 386 -17.81 -16.28 2.40
C LEU A 386 -18.57 -17.47 1.79
N SER A 387 -18.24 -18.71 2.17
CA SER A 387 -18.80 -19.93 1.59
C SER A 387 -20.33 -19.96 1.68
N ASP A 388 -20.90 -19.49 2.80
CA ASP A 388 -22.35 -19.39 3.02
C ASP A 388 -23.03 -18.39 2.08
N LYS A 389 -22.28 -17.50 1.44
CA LYS A 389 -22.78 -16.48 0.49
C LYS A 389 -22.69 -16.94 -0.96
N LYS A 390 -22.12 -18.12 -1.23
CA LYS A 390 -21.93 -18.69 -2.58
C LYS A 390 -23.19 -18.63 -3.43
N GLN A 391 -24.33 -19.07 -2.89
CA GLN A 391 -25.58 -19.09 -3.66
C GLN A 391 -26.06 -17.69 -4.04
N SER A 392 -25.86 -16.70 -3.17
CA SER A 392 -26.17 -15.29 -3.47
C SER A 392 -25.27 -14.76 -4.58
N LEU A 393 -23.98 -15.10 -4.53
CA LEU A 393 -22.99 -14.70 -5.53
C LEU A 393 -23.24 -15.36 -6.89
N ILE A 394 -23.62 -16.64 -6.92
CA ILE A 394 -24.04 -17.33 -8.16
C ILE A 394 -25.24 -16.62 -8.78
N LYS A 395 -26.26 -16.30 -7.97
CA LYS A 395 -27.46 -15.58 -8.43
C LYS A 395 -27.13 -14.20 -8.98
N ALA A 396 -26.19 -13.47 -8.36
CA ALA A 396 -25.73 -12.17 -8.83
C ALA A 396 -24.99 -12.29 -10.19
N GLY A 397 -24.22 -13.35 -10.39
CA GLY A 397 -23.57 -13.64 -11.68
C GLY A 397 -22.10 -14.07 -11.58
N TYR A 398 -21.59 -14.38 -10.40
CA TYR A 398 -20.24 -14.94 -10.24
C TYR A 398 -20.19 -16.38 -10.73
N SER A 399 -19.09 -16.72 -11.40
CA SER A 399 -18.89 -18.02 -12.04
C SER A 399 -17.67 -18.79 -11.52
N LEU A 400 -16.66 -18.09 -11.01
CA LEU A 400 -15.45 -18.70 -10.47
C LEU A 400 -15.35 -18.48 -8.96
N PHE A 401 -15.23 -19.56 -8.20
CA PHE A 401 -15.06 -19.52 -6.75
C PHE A 401 -13.68 -20.06 -6.36
N VAL A 402 -12.88 -19.21 -5.72
CA VAL A 402 -11.48 -19.51 -5.42
C VAL A 402 -11.30 -19.78 -3.94
N HIS A 403 -10.65 -20.89 -3.63
CA HIS A 403 -10.21 -21.27 -2.30
C HIS A 403 -8.69 -21.19 -2.21
N ILE A 404 -8.14 -20.21 -1.49
CA ILE A 404 -6.69 -20.05 -1.31
C ILE A 404 -6.23 -20.88 -0.11
N ILE A 405 -5.38 -21.88 -0.37
CA ILE A 405 -4.92 -22.84 0.64
C ILE A 405 -3.45 -22.61 0.93
N GLU A 406 -3.20 -22.07 2.12
CA GLU A 406 -1.86 -21.81 2.61
C GLU A 406 -1.40 -22.91 3.58
N PRO A 407 -0.20 -23.50 3.40
CA PRO A 407 0.36 -24.46 4.34
C PRO A 407 0.62 -23.82 5.70
N LEU A 408 -0.02 -24.36 6.75
CA LEU A 408 0.17 -23.87 8.11
C LEU A 408 1.51 -24.35 8.68
N PRO A 409 2.34 -23.45 9.25
CA PRO A 409 3.50 -23.83 10.02
C PRO A 409 3.16 -24.68 11.25
N LYS A 410 4.13 -25.45 11.73
CA LYS A 410 3.98 -26.26 12.95
C LYS A 410 3.65 -25.35 14.14
N GLY A 411 2.68 -25.74 14.95
CA GLY A 411 2.27 -25.01 16.16
C GLY A 411 1.28 -23.87 15.94
N ILE A 412 1.04 -23.44 14.69
CA ILE A 412 0.03 -22.41 14.40
C ILE A 412 -1.36 -23.03 14.37
N LYS A 413 -2.26 -22.50 15.21
CA LYS A 413 -3.67 -22.87 15.23
C LYS A 413 -4.52 -21.73 14.66
N MET A 414 -5.41 -22.07 13.73
CA MET A 414 -6.33 -21.11 13.17
C MET A 414 -7.50 -20.87 14.12
N LYS A 415 -7.75 -19.61 14.48
CA LYS A 415 -8.91 -19.17 15.25
C LYS A 415 -10.17 -19.38 14.41
N LYS A 416 -11.20 -19.96 15.02
CA LYS A 416 -12.56 -20.00 14.46
C LYS A 416 -13.18 -18.61 14.61
N ARG A 417 -13.44 -17.93 13.50
CA ARG A 417 -14.23 -16.69 13.42
C ARG A 417 -14.95 -16.65 12.06
N PRO A 418 -16.01 -15.84 11.91
CA PRO A 418 -16.82 -15.82 10.69
C PRO A 418 -16.03 -15.54 9.40
N GLY A 419 -14.95 -14.77 9.46
CA GLY A 419 -14.10 -14.54 8.28
C GLY A 419 -14.73 -13.68 7.19
N LEU A 420 -15.79 -12.92 7.51
CA LEU A 420 -16.61 -12.18 6.55
C LEU A 420 -15.92 -10.98 5.89
N TRP A 421 -14.71 -10.63 6.33
CA TRP A 421 -13.94 -9.48 5.84
C TRP A 421 -14.80 -8.20 5.85
N ASN A 422 -15.13 -7.64 4.68
CA ASN A 422 -15.95 -6.44 4.52
C ASN A 422 -17.41 -6.72 4.15
N TRP A 423 -17.86 -7.99 4.10
CA TRP A 423 -19.21 -8.33 3.65
C TRP A 423 -20.33 -7.62 4.44
N ASP A 424 -20.16 -7.47 5.74
CA ASP A 424 -21.10 -6.77 6.63
C ASP A 424 -20.66 -5.33 6.96
N LEU A 425 -19.54 -4.88 6.41
CA LEU A 425 -19.04 -3.52 6.59
C LEU A 425 -19.52 -2.68 5.41
N GLY A 426 -20.47 -1.78 5.66
CA GLY A 426 -20.72 -0.68 4.74
C GLY A 426 -19.49 0.23 4.70
N LEU A 427 -19.13 0.73 3.51
CA LEU A 427 -18.28 1.91 3.41
C LEU A 427 -19.13 3.09 3.93
N PHE A 428 -18.93 3.48 5.19
CA PHE A 428 -19.57 4.66 5.78
C PHE A 428 -19.05 5.96 5.15
#